data_AF-U7NXR5-F1
#
_entry.id   AF-U7NXR5-F1
#
_cell.length_a   1.000
_cell.length_b   1.000
_cell.length_c   1.000
_cell.angle_alpha   90.00
_cell.angle_beta   90.00
_cell.angle_gamma   90.00
#
_symmetry.space_group_name_H-M   'P 1'
#
loop_
_entity.id
_entity.type
_entity.pdbx_description
1 polymer ?
#
loop_
_entity_poly.entity_id
_entity_poly.type
_entity_poly.pdbx_seq_one_letter_code
_entity_poly.pdbx_strand_id
1 'polypeptide(L)'
;MAWISDKTAANELKEQSAKVHRGDLEVLLERQKAVEEKVKNSGRLNRFSTDIKLMFSLIRDYWYGHYRAIPWKSIAAVAGALLYVLNPLDLIPDLIFGFGLVDDAGVVALCLKLVESDLHRYAAWKELHSS
;
A
#
# COMPACT_ATOMS: atom_id res chain seq x y z
N MET A 1 -32.32 -18.49 -11.29
CA MET A 1 -31.46 -19.52 -10.65
C MET A 1 -30.79 -20.34 -11.74
N ALA A 2 -29.58 -19.96 -12.15
CA ALA A 2 -28.89 -20.62 -13.25
C ALA A 2 -28.29 -21.95 -12.77
N TRP A 3 -28.93 -23.05 -13.17
CA TRP A 3 -28.46 -24.41 -12.95
C TRP A 3 -27.45 -24.75 -14.06
N ILE A 4 -26.19 -24.33 -13.88
CA ILE A 4 -25.10 -24.80 -14.74
C ILE A 4 -24.78 -26.21 -14.25
N SER A 5 -25.26 -27.21 -14.99
CA SER A 5 -24.99 -28.62 -14.70
C SER A 5 -23.48 -28.87 -14.77
N ASP A 6 -22.92 -29.50 -13.74
CA ASP A 6 -21.50 -29.89 -13.63
C ASP A 6 -20.97 -30.60 -14.89
N LYS A 7 -21.86 -31.28 -15.62
CA LYS A 7 -21.54 -32.00 -16.86
C LYS A 7 -21.24 -31.06 -18.04
N THR A 8 -21.87 -29.90 -18.09
CA THR A 8 -21.65 -28.91 -19.16
C THR A 8 -20.30 -28.21 -18.95
N ALA A 9 -20.01 -27.81 -17.71
CA ALA A 9 -18.73 -27.22 -17.32
C ALA A 9 -17.56 -28.19 -17.58
N ALA A 10 -17.72 -29.49 -17.26
CA ALA A 10 -16.69 -30.49 -17.50
C ALA A 10 -16.42 -30.74 -18.99
N ASN A 11 -17.44 -30.71 -19.84
CA ASN A 11 -17.28 -30.87 -21.29
C ASN A 11 -16.62 -29.65 -21.94
N GLU A 12 -17.02 -28.44 -21.54
CA GLU A 12 -16.38 -27.21 -22.01
C GLU A 12 -14.92 -27.13 -21.56
N LEU A 13 -14.61 -27.51 -20.31
CA LEU A 13 -13.22 -27.55 -19.83
C LEU A 13 -12.36 -28.53 -20.63
N LYS A 14 -12.92 -29.68 -21.00
CA LYS A 14 -12.23 -30.72 -21.79
C LYS A 14 -11.98 -30.26 -23.22
N GLU A 15 -12.96 -29.61 -23.84
CA GLU A 15 -12.85 -29.05 -25.20
C GLU A 15 -11.89 -27.85 -25.27
N GLN A 16 -11.88 -27.01 -24.23
CA GLN A 16 -10.93 -25.91 -24.09
C GLN A 16 -9.51 -26.41 -23.78
N SER A 17 -9.36 -27.43 -22.93
CA SER A 17 -8.05 -28.03 -22.62
C SER A 17 -7.39 -28.70 -23.84
N ALA A 18 -8.18 -29.15 -24.81
CA ALA A 18 -7.68 -29.71 -26.07
C ALA A 18 -7.16 -28.63 -27.04
N LYS A 19 -7.54 -27.36 -26.83
CA LYS A 19 -7.08 -26.20 -27.62
C LYS A 19 -5.92 -25.44 -26.98
N VAL A 20 -5.58 -25.70 -25.72
CA VAL A 20 -4.40 -25.12 -25.08
C VAL A 20 -3.15 -25.78 -25.68
N HIS A 21 -2.49 -25.09 -26.59
CA HIS A 21 -1.22 -25.56 -27.13
C HIS A 21 -0.09 -25.28 -26.14
N ARG A 22 0.95 -26.11 -26.14
CA ARG A 22 2.14 -25.90 -25.29
C ARG A 22 2.75 -24.50 -25.44
N GLY A 23 2.57 -23.84 -26.59
CA GLY A 23 2.99 -22.46 -26.83
C GLY A 23 2.28 -21.41 -25.96
N ASP A 24 1.03 -21.65 -25.55
CA ASP A 24 0.32 -20.72 -24.64
C ASP A 24 0.91 -20.76 -23.23
N LEU A 25 1.39 -21.94 -22.80
CA LEU A 25 2.10 -22.09 -21.53
C LEU A 25 3.48 -21.41 -21.57
N GLU A 26 4.17 -21.45 -22.70
CA GLU A 26 5.43 -20.70 -22.88
C GLU A 26 5.21 -19.19 -22.79
N VAL A 27 4.17 -18.66 -23.44
CA VAL A 27 3.81 -17.24 -23.35
C VAL A 27 3.44 -16.84 -21.92
N LEU A 28 2.76 -17.70 -21.16
CA LEU A 28 2.43 -17.43 -19.76
C LEU A 28 3.67 -17.45 -18.86
N LEU A 29 4.58 -18.41 -19.04
CA LEU A 29 5.85 -18.48 -18.29
C LEU A 29 6.77 -17.31 -18.62
N GLU A 30 6.78 -16.85 -19.87
CA GLU A 30 7.52 -15.67 -20.31
C GLU A 30 6.93 -14.38 -19.73
N ARG A 31 5.58 -14.25 -19.73
CA ARG A 31 4.88 -13.14 -19.07
C ARG A 31 5.09 -13.13 -17.56
N GLN A 32 5.13 -14.30 -16.90
CA GLN A 32 5.44 -14.40 -15.47
C GLN A 32 6.83 -13.86 -15.18
N LYS A 33 7.85 -14.26 -15.95
CA LYS A 33 9.21 -13.72 -15.81
C LYS A 33 9.26 -12.21 -16.04
N ALA A 34 8.57 -11.70 -17.07
CA ALA A 34 8.51 -10.26 -17.34
C ALA A 34 7.82 -9.49 -16.21
N VAL A 35 6.78 -10.04 -15.59
CA VAL A 35 6.13 -9.45 -14.41
C VAL A 35 7.03 -9.50 -13.19
N GLU A 36 7.69 -10.63 -12.92
CA GLU A 36 8.66 -10.76 -11.81
C GLU A 36 9.85 -9.81 -11.96
N GLU A 37 10.42 -9.72 -13.16
CA GLU A 37 11.47 -8.76 -13.51
C GLU A 37 10.98 -7.35 -13.27
N LYS A 38 9.78 -7.00 -13.75
CA LYS A 38 9.23 -5.65 -13.59
C LYS A 38 8.92 -5.34 -12.13
N VAL A 39 8.50 -6.30 -11.32
CA VAL A 39 8.26 -6.16 -9.87
C VAL A 39 9.58 -6.02 -9.10
N LYS A 40 10.58 -6.85 -9.40
CA LYS A 40 11.94 -6.78 -8.83
C LYS A 40 12.68 -5.50 -9.23
N ASN A 41 12.60 -5.09 -10.49
CA ASN A 41 13.18 -3.83 -11.00
C ASN A 41 12.34 -2.61 -10.66
N SER A 42 11.05 -2.75 -10.33
CA SER A 42 10.27 -1.65 -9.79
C SER A 42 10.72 -1.38 -8.36
N GLY A 43 11.77 -0.58 -8.21
CA GLY A 43 12.21 -0.02 -6.92
C GLY A 43 11.11 0.72 -6.15
N ARG A 44 9.87 0.79 -6.67
CA ARG A 44 8.65 1.27 -6.01
C ARG A 44 8.31 0.51 -4.74
N LEU A 45 8.38 -0.83 -4.73
CA LEU A 45 8.10 -1.61 -3.51
C LEU A 45 9.19 -1.40 -2.46
N ASN A 46 10.45 -1.35 -2.90
CA ASN A 46 11.58 -1.06 -2.02
C ASN A 46 11.47 0.36 -1.44
N ARG A 47 11.16 1.36 -2.28
CA ARG A 47 10.93 2.74 -1.85
C ARG A 47 9.78 2.84 -0.84
N PHE A 48 8.66 2.19 -1.12
CA PHE A 48 7.52 2.16 -0.20
C PHE A 48 7.88 1.54 1.16
N SER A 49 8.65 0.45 1.17
CA SER A 49 9.17 -0.13 2.42
C SER A 49 10.10 0.82 3.17
N THR A 50 10.98 1.52 2.45
CA THR A 50 11.85 2.55 3.01
C THR A 50 11.06 3.72 3.61
N ASP A 51 10.03 4.19 2.91
CA ASP A 51 9.17 5.28 3.35
C ASP A 51 8.40 4.90 4.64
N ILE A 52 7.85 3.68 4.70
CA ILE A 52 7.22 3.15 5.91
C ILE A 52 8.21 3.11 7.09
N LYS A 53 9.43 2.60 6.86
CA LYS A 53 10.47 2.58 7.91
C LYS A 53 10.81 3.98 8.39
N LEU A 54 10.90 4.94 7.47
CA LEU A 54 11.17 6.34 7.78
C LEU A 54 10.04 6.95 8.64
N MET A 55 8.78 6.69 8.29
CA MET A 55 7.61 7.12 9.07
C MET A 55 7.62 6.55 10.49
N PHE A 56 7.92 5.26 10.67
CA PHE A 56 8.04 4.65 12.00
C PHE A 56 9.17 5.25 12.82
N SER A 57 10.32 5.51 12.20
CA SER A 57 11.42 6.18 12.90
C SER A 57 11.05 7.61 13.30
N LEU A 58 10.32 8.36 12.47
CA LEU A 58 9.89 9.72 12.80
C LEU A 58 9.04 9.71 14.08
N ILE A 59 8.05 8.81 14.15
CA ILE A 59 7.20 8.66 15.33
C ILE A 59 8.06 8.32 16.55
N ARG A 60 9.03 7.42 16.40
CA ARG A 60 9.93 6.99 17.48
C ARG A 60 10.79 8.15 17.99
N ASP A 61 11.49 8.85 17.11
CA ASP A 61 12.40 9.95 17.47
C ASP A 61 11.62 11.12 18.08
N TYR A 62 10.39 11.34 17.61
CA TYR A 62 9.49 12.30 18.22
C TYR A 62 9.08 11.88 19.62
N TRP A 63 8.72 10.60 19.83
CA TRP A 63 8.31 10.07 21.12
C TRP A 63 9.43 10.17 22.17
N TYR A 64 10.65 9.75 21.83
CA TYR A 64 11.82 9.86 22.71
C TYR A 64 12.37 11.28 22.85
N GLY A 65 11.84 12.24 22.09
CA GLY A 65 12.25 13.65 22.18
C GLY A 65 13.52 14.00 21.39
N HIS A 66 14.07 13.06 20.62
CA HIS A 66 15.22 13.30 19.74
C HIS A 66 14.88 14.25 18.58
N TYR A 67 13.61 14.29 18.15
CA TYR A 67 13.16 15.18 17.07
C TYR A 67 11.81 15.83 17.38
N ARG A 68 11.80 17.14 17.66
CA ARG A 68 10.58 17.93 17.99
C ARG A 68 10.33 19.11 17.04
N ALA A 69 10.98 19.10 15.87
CA ALA A 69 10.92 20.22 14.93
C ALA A 69 9.60 20.31 14.13
N ILE A 70 8.71 19.32 14.26
CA ILE A 70 7.43 19.25 13.56
C ILE A 70 6.27 19.23 14.55
N PRO A 71 5.07 19.73 14.20
CA PRO A 71 3.95 19.78 15.12
C PRO A 71 3.37 18.39 15.41
N TRP A 72 2.72 18.23 16.58
CA TRP A 72 2.03 16.99 16.96
C TRP A 72 1.02 16.51 15.91
N LYS A 73 0.34 17.45 15.25
CA LYS A 73 -0.61 17.16 14.17
C LYS A 73 0.03 16.37 13.03
N SER A 74 1.30 16.67 12.70
CA SER A 74 2.04 15.94 11.66
C SER A 74 2.31 14.50 12.08
N ILE A 75 2.67 14.27 13.34
CA ILE A 75 2.86 12.92 13.89
C ILE A 75 1.57 12.11 13.89
N ALA A 76 0.45 12.73 14.27
CA ALA A 76 -0.86 12.09 14.24
C ALA A 76 -1.27 11.68 12.82
N ALA A 77 -1.00 12.52 11.82
CA ALA A 77 -1.26 12.21 10.42
C ALA A 77 -0.38 11.07 9.88
N VAL A 78 0.91 11.02 10.22
CA VAL A 78 1.78 9.88 9.88
C VAL A 78 1.27 8.59 10.53
N ALA A 79 0.88 8.65 11.80
CA ALA A 79 0.32 7.50 12.50
C ALA A 79 -0.99 7.00 11.85
N GLY A 80 -1.90 7.92 11.50
CA GLY A 80 -3.13 7.59 10.78
C GLY A 80 -2.87 6.97 9.41
N ALA A 81 -1.88 7.47 8.66
CA ALA A 81 -1.48 6.89 7.38
C ALA A 81 -0.93 5.47 7.52
N LEU A 82 -0.10 5.21 8.54
CA LEU A 82 0.40 3.86 8.83
C LEU A 82 -0.71 2.90 9.23
N LEU A 83 -1.66 3.34 10.06
CA LEU A 83 -2.83 2.54 10.45
C LEU A 83 -3.70 2.18 9.23
N TYR A 84 -3.92 3.13 8.31
CA TYR A 84 -4.62 2.87 7.05
C TYR A 84 -3.92 1.82 6.18
N VAL A 85 -2.58 1.87 6.09
CA VAL A 85 -1.81 0.87 5.34
C VAL A 85 -1.91 -0.52 5.97
N LEU A 86 -1.93 -0.61 7.31
CA LEU A 86 -2.02 -1.87 8.04
C LEU A 86 -3.42 -2.49 7.98
N ASN A 87 -4.46 -1.66 8.06
CA ASN A 87 -5.83 -2.10 7.95
C ASN A 87 -6.65 -1.09 7.12
N PRO A 88 -6.69 -1.26 5.79
CA PRO A 88 -7.43 -0.34 4.91
C PRO A 88 -8.95 -0.36 5.17
N LEU A 89 -9.44 -1.38 5.88
CA LEU A 89 -10.84 -1.59 6.23
C LEU A 89 -11.15 -1.26 7.71
N ASP A 90 -10.25 -0.67 8.51
CA ASP A 90 -10.57 -0.30 9.91
C ASP A 90 -11.25 1.07 10.00
N LEU A 91 -10.66 2.07 9.33
CA LEU A 91 -11.15 3.44 9.37
C LEU A 91 -12.44 3.65 8.57
N ILE A 92 -12.63 2.90 7.48
CA ILE A 92 -13.80 3.05 6.60
C ILE A 92 -15.10 2.60 7.30
N PRO A 93 -15.16 1.44 8.00
CA PRO A 93 -16.36 1.00 8.71
C PRO A 93 -16.66 1.81 9.96
N ASP A 94 -15.65 2.16 10.77
CA ASP A 94 -15.87 2.98 11.97
C ASP A 94 -16.42 4.38 11.63
N LEU A 95 -16.04 4.95 10.47
CA LEU A 95 -16.58 6.22 9.95
C LEU A 95 -18.04 6.15 9.50
N ILE A 96 -18.45 5.03 8.89
CA ILE A 96 -19.81 4.87 8.33
C ILE A 96 -20.84 4.68 9.45
N PHE A 97 -20.46 4.03 10.54
CA PHE A 97 -21.38 3.66 11.63
C PHE A 97 -21.35 4.62 12.84
N GLY A 98 -20.41 5.56 12.95
CA GLY A 98 -20.28 6.49 14.09
C GLY A 98 -20.22 7.98 13.71
N PHE A 99 -21.35 8.61 13.37
CA PHE A 99 -21.64 10.06 13.37
C PHE A 99 -20.51 11.09 13.07
N GLY A 100 -20.64 11.87 11.98
CA GLY A 100 -20.26 13.31 11.97
C GLY A 100 -19.51 13.92 10.78
N LEU A 101 -20.17 14.09 9.62
CA LEU A 101 -20.13 15.25 8.69
C LEU A 101 -18.87 16.14 8.52
N VAL A 102 -17.65 15.61 8.36
CA VAL A 102 -16.59 16.33 7.62
C VAL A 102 -15.85 15.34 6.74
N ASP A 103 -15.72 15.67 5.46
CA ASP A 103 -15.12 14.86 4.41
C ASP A 103 -13.63 14.51 4.70
N ASP A 104 -13.41 13.45 5.48
CA ASP A 104 -12.11 13.12 6.08
C ASP A 104 -11.09 12.51 5.10
N ALA A 105 -11.53 11.99 3.95
CA ALA A 105 -10.60 11.63 2.88
C ALA A 105 -9.84 12.87 2.39
N GLY A 106 -10.54 14.02 2.31
CA GLY A 106 -9.94 15.32 2.01
C GLY A 106 -9.02 15.80 3.13
N VAL A 107 -9.41 15.63 4.40
CA VAL A 107 -8.59 16.02 5.57
C VAL A 107 -7.33 15.16 5.68
N VAL A 108 -7.43 13.85 5.52
CA VAL A 108 -6.29 12.93 5.50
C VAL A 108 -5.39 13.21 4.31
N ALA A 109 -5.94 13.43 3.11
CA ALA A 109 -5.14 13.79 1.94
C ALA A 109 -4.42 15.15 2.13
N LEU A 110 -5.09 16.13 2.72
CA LEU A 110 -4.49 17.42 3.06
C LEU A 110 -3.41 17.27 4.13
N CYS A 111 -3.67 16.48 5.17
CA CYS A 111 -2.70 16.15 6.21
C CYS A 111 -1.47 15.44 5.63
N LEU A 112 -1.67 14.43 4.78
CA LEU A 112 -0.58 13.75 4.07
C LEU A 112 0.25 14.74 3.25
N LYS A 113 -0.42 15.66 2.53
CA LYS A 113 0.26 16.70 1.74
C LYS A 113 1.03 17.69 2.60
N LEU A 114 0.49 18.09 3.74
CA LEU A 114 1.18 19.00 4.68
C LEU A 114 2.40 18.32 5.30
N VAL A 115 2.27 17.05 5.65
CA VAL A 115 3.31 16.25 6.31
C VAL A 115 4.37 15.75 5.36
N GLU A 116 4.11 15.66 4.05
CA GLU A 116 5.12 15.31 3.04
C GLU A 116 6.39 16.17 3.19
N SER A 117 6.21 17.48 3.37
CA SER A 117 7.32 18.42 3.60
C SER A 117 8.06 18.16 4.91
N ASP A 118 7.34 17.81 5.97
CA ASP A 118 7.89 17.47 7.28
C ASP A 118 8.67 16.14 7.25
N LEU A 119 8.17 15.17 6.48
CA LEU A 119 8.82 13.87 6.27
C LEU A 119 10.14 14.04 5.51
N HIS A 120 10.17 14.91 4.49
CA HIS A 120 11.41 15.26 3.79
C HIS A 120 12.42 15.96 4.69
N ARG A 121 11.97 16.91 5.54
CA ARG A 121 12.84 17.58 6.51
C ARG A 121 13.43 16.58 7.52
N TYR A 122 12.63 15.64 7.98
CA TYR A 122 13.09 14.59 8.88
C TYR A 122 14.06 13.61 8.20
N ALA A 123 13.81 13.24 6.93
CA ALA A 123 14.73 12.42 6.15
C ALA A 123 16.12 13.07 6.07
N ALA A 124 16.17 14.35 5.70
CA ALA A 124 17.41 15.11 5.63
C ALA A 124 18.09 15.23 7.00
N TRP A 125 17.33 15.48 8.06
CA TRP A 125 17.87 15.51 9.43
C TRP A 125 18.49 14.15 9.81
N LYS A 126 17.82 13.05 9.49
CA LYS A 126 18.31 11.71 9.80
C LYS A 126 19.60 11.40 9.05
N GLU A 127 19.68 11.71 7.76
CA GLU A 127 20.91 11.51 6.98
C GLU A 127 22.12 12.22 7.61
N LEU A 128 21.91 13.42 8.17
CA LEU A 128 22.95 14.18 8.86
C LEU A 128 23.34 13.59 10.23
N HIS A 129 22.46 12.84 10.88
CA HIS A 129 22.67 12.28 12.23
C HIS A 129 22.91 10.76 12.23
N SER A 130 22.85 10.11 11.07
CA SER A 130 23.10 8.68 10.88
C SER A 130 24.56 8.36 10.49
N SER A 131 25.50 9.27 10.74
CA SER A 131 26.96 9.02 10.63
C SER A 131 27.56 8.49 11.92
#